data_AF-A0A7J6UJ26-F1
#
_entry.id   AF-A0A7J6UJ26-F1
#
_cell.length_a   1.000
_cell.length_b   1.000
_cell.length_c   1.000
_cell.angle_alpha   90.00
_cell.angle_beta   90.00
_cell.angle_gamma   90.00
#
_symmetry.space_group_name_H-M   'P 1'
#
loop_
_entity.id
_entity.type
_entity.pdbx_description
1 polymer ?
#
loop_
_entity_poly.entity_id
_entity_poly.type
_entity_poly.pdbx_seq_one_letter_code
_entity_poly.pdbx_strand_id
1 'polypeptide(L)' 'MNSVNSAHARQAHIDEIVEDPNLKFIFVGGKGGVGKTTTSSAIAIQLAYTRKVLLLSTDPAHSLGDAFRTRFGGE' A
#
# COMPACT_ATOMS: atom_id res chain seq x y z
N MET A 1 -28.74 -25.72 16.16
CA MET A 1 -28.04 -26.18 14.93
C MET A 1 -28.17 -25.05 13.92
N ASN A 2 -27.19 -24.21 13.60
CA ASN A 2 -25.75 -24.31 13.73
C ASN A 2 -25.15 -22.99 14.22
N SER A 3 -24.49 -23.05 15.38
CA SER A 3 -23.41 -22.13 15.72
C SER A 3 -22.20 -22.60 14.91
N VAL A 4 -21.88 -21.88 13.82
CA VAL A 4 -20.62 -22.07 13.10
C VAL A 4 -19.69 -20.96 13.60
N ASN A 5 -18.66 -21.38 14.34
CA ASN A 5 -17.68 -20.56 15.03
C ASN A 5 -16.95 -19.54 14.12
N SER A 6 -17.19 -18.26 14.37
CA SER A 6 -16.23 -17.24 14.89
C SER A 6 -14.72 -17.28 14.58
N ALA A 7 -14.22 -17.83 13.48
CA ALA A 7 -12.78 -17.72 13.16
C ALA A 7 -12.41 -17.84 11.68
N HIS A 8 -13.28 -17.44 10.75
CA HIS A 8 -12.78 -17.12 9.41
C HIS A 8 -11.95 -15.84 9.55
N ALA A 9 -10.63 -15.98 9.41
CA ALA A 9 -9.71 -14.85 9.30
C ALA A 9 -10.38 -13.81 8.41
N ARG A 10 -10.68 -12.62 8.94
CA ARG A 10 -11.16 -11.51 8.12
C ARG A 10 -10.15 -11.37 6.99
N GLN A 11 -10.54 -11.76 5.79
CA GLN A 11 -9.73 -11.52 4.62
C GLN A 11 -9.76 -10.00 4.47
N ALA A 12 -8.70 -9.33 4.89
CA ALA A 12 -8.61 -7.89 4.72
C ALA A 12 -8.54 -7.62 3.22
N HIS A 13 -9.64 -7.13 2.66
CA HIS A 13 -9.70 -6.71 1.27
C HIS A 13 -9.06 -5.33 1.15
N ILE A 14 -8.37 -5.08 0.03
CA ILE A 14 -7.70 -3.81 -0.17
C ILE A 14 -8.69 -2.64 -0.22
N ASP A 15 -9.95 -2.91 -0.59
CA ASP A 15 -11.04 -1.94 -0.68
C ASP A 15 -11.28 -1.27 0.68
N GLU A 16 -11.22 -2.02 1.78
CA GLU A 16 -11.36 -1.47 3.15
C GLU A 16 -10.27 -0.43 3.47
N ILE A 17 -9.07 -0.59 2.90
CA ILE A 17 -7.94 0.34 3.06
C ILE A 17 -8.10 1.56 2.14
N VAL A 18 -8.58 1.34 0.92
CA VAL A 18 -8.69 2.40 -0.10
C VAL A 18 -9.88 3.30 0.16
N GLU A 19 -10.98 2.75 0.68
CA GLU A 19 -12.25 3.45 0.89
C GLU A 19 -12.34 4.16 2.25
N ASP A 20 -11.52 3.82 3.25
CA ASP A 20 -11.56 4.48 4.56
C ASP A 20 -10.93 5.90 4.50
N PRO A 21 -11.75 6.98 4.63
CA PRO A 21 -11.25 8.35 4.58
C PRO A 21 -10.42 8.74 5.82
N ASN A 22 -10.57 8.00 6.92
CA ASN A 22 -9.89 8.25 8.18
C ASN A 22 -8.47 7.68 8.21
N LEU A 23 -8.17 6.71 7.34
CA LEU A 23 -6.86 6.09 7.28
C LEU A 23 -5.81 7.08 6.77
N LYS A 24 -4.94 7.58 7.66
CA LYS A 24 -3.89 8.58 7.33
C LYS A 24 -2.54 7.97 6.98
N PHE A 25 -2.22 6.81 7.53
CA PHE A 25 -0.93 6.14 7.35
C PHE A 25 -1.15 4.70 6.92
N ILE A 26 -0.47 4.31 5.83
CA ILE A 26 -0.46 2.95 5.30
C ILE A 26 0.99 2.51 5.19
N PHE A 27 1.36 1.48 5.94
CA PHE A 27 2.71 0.90 5.91
C PHE A 27 2.68 -0.39 5.10
N VAL A 28 3.56 -0.49 4.10
CA VAL A 28 3.75 -1.70 3.30
C VAL A 28 5.09 -2.32 3.65
N GLY A 29 5.06 -3.50 4.29
CA GLY A 29 6.25 -4.23 4.76
C GLY A 29 6.35 -5.64 4.19
N GLY A 30 7.51 -6.26 4.33
CA GLY A 30 7.78 -7.61 3.82
C GLY A 30 9.27 -7.87 3.51
N LYS A 31 9.61 -9.13 3.24
CA LYS A 31 10.99 -9.56 2.90
C LYS A 31 11.52 -8.86 1.63
N GLY A 32 12.82 -8.98 1.35
CA GLY A 32 13.40 -8.53 0.08
C GLY A 32 12.76 -9.24 -1.12
N GLY A 33 12.46 -8.51 -2.19
CA GLY A 33 11.93 -9.09 -3.44
C GLY A 33 10.44 -9.46 -3.47
N VAL A 34 9.68 -9.30 -2.38
CA VAL A 34 8.25 -9.70 -2.34
C VAL A 34 7.28 -8.72 -3.01
N GLY A 35 7.79 -7.66 -3.66
CA GLY A 35 6.96 -6.69 -4.38
C GLY A 35 6.46 -5.48 -3.57
N LYS A 36 7.10 -5.13 -2.44
CA LYS A 36 6.70 -3.97 -1.60
C LYS A 36 6.48 -2.68 -2.39
N THR A 37 7.46 -2.30 -3.21
CA THR A 37 7.41 -1.08 -4.03
C THR A 37 6.27 -1.12 -5.03
N THR A 38 6.05 -2.29 -5.66
CA THR A 38 4.95 -2.48 -6.62
C THR A 38 3.60 -2.33 -5.91
N THR A 39 3.42 -3.00 -4.77
CA THR A 39 2.17 -2.96 -4.01
C THR A 39 1.89 -1.56 -3.44
N SER A 40 2.89 -0.90 -2.83
CA SER A 40 2.71 0.46 -2.30
C SER A 40 2.39 1.47 -3.41
N SER A 41 3.01 1.32 -4.59
CA SER A 41 2.71 2.15 -5.76
C SER A 41 1.28 1.95 -6.25
N ALA A 42 0.82 0.69 -6.34
CA ALA A 42 -0.55 0.38 -6.75
C ALA A 42 -1.58 0.97 -5.78
N ILE A 43 -1.36 0.81 -4.47
CA ILE A 43 -2.23 1.40 -3.44
C ILE A 43 -2.24 2.92 -3.55
N ALA A 44 -1.09 3.55 -3.69
CA ALA A 44 -0.99 5.00 -3.80
C ALA A 44 -1.72 5.55 -5.04
N ILE A 45 -1.63 4.86 -6.18
CA ILE A 45 -2.37 5.21 -7.40
C ILE A 45 -3.88 5.12 -7.16
N GLN A 46 -4.36 4.03 -6.55
CA GLN A 46 -5.79 3.87 -6.26
C GLN A 46 -6.32 4.99 -5.34
N LEU A 47 -5.57 5.33 -4.30
CA LEU A 47 -5.92 6.41 -3.38
C LEU A 47 -5.84 7.81 -4.02
N ALA A 48 -4.93 8.00 -4.98
CA ALA A 48 -4.73 9.29 -5.65
C ALA A 48 -5.94 9.72 -6.50
N TYR A 49 -6.82 8.80 -6.87
CA TYR A 49 -8.07 9.12 -7.57
C TYR A 49 -9.07 9.89 -6.70
N THR A 50 -9.04 9.73 -5.39
CA THR A 50 -10.04 10.30 -4.47
C THR A 50 -9.46 11.32 -3.50
N ARG A 51 -8.14 11.32 -3.26
CA ARG A 51 -7.47 12.23 -2.32
C ARG A 51 -6.01 12.49 -2.66
N LYS A 52 -5.42 13.52 -2.04
CA LYS A 52 -3.97 13.78 -2.11
C LYS A 52 -3.21 12.74 -1.29
N VAL A 53 -2.20 12.12 -1.88
CA VAL A 53 -1.41 11.02 -1.30
C VAL A 53 0.07 11.34 -1.39
N LEU A 54 0.81 11.07 -0.32
CA LEU A 54 2.27 11.02 -0.33
C LEU A 54 2.70 9.55 -0.35
N LEU A 55 3.33 9.13 -1.45
CA LEU A 55 4.05 7.86 -1.51
C LEU A 55 5.50 8.11 -1.15
N LEU A 56 5.97 7.47 -0.08
CA LEU A 56 7.36 7.56 0.39
C LEU A 56 7.97 6.16 0.50
N SER A 57 9.25 6.05 0.18
CA SER A 57 10.05 4.84 0.41
C SER A 57 11.13 5.18 1.44
N THR A 58 11.23 4.36 2.49
CA THR A 58 12.34 4.39 3.45
C THR A 58 13.45 3.39 3.09
N ASP A 59 13.28 2.62 2.02
CA ASP A 59 14.30 1.70 1.50
C ASP A 59 15.46 2.52 0.90
N PRO A 60 16.72 2.27 1.28
CA PRO A 60 17.89 2.90 0.66
C PRO A 60 18.00 2.66 -0.85
N ALA A 61 17.42 1.57 -1.36
CA ALA A 61 17.39 1.29 -2.78
C ALA A 61 16.43 2.26 -3.51
N HIS A 62 16.86 2.83 -4.65
CA HIS A 62 16.10 3.77 -5.51
C HIS A 62 14.86 3.16 -6.22
N SER A 63 14.15 2.25 -5.55
CA SER A 63 13.11 1.40 -6.11
C SER A 63 11.90 2.15 -6.65
N LEU A 64 11.54 3.32 -6.10
CA LEU A 64 10.45 4.14 -6.64
C LEU A 64 10.84 4.76 -7.99
N GLY A 65 12.05 5.28 -8.11
CA GLY A 65 12.50 5.90 -9.35
C GLY A 65 12.48 4.91 -10.51
N ASP A 66 12.90 3.68 -10.24
CA ASP A 66 12.84 2.59 -11.21
C ASP A 66 11.39 2.19 -11.55
N ALA A 67 10.51 2.09 -10.53
CA ALA A 67 9.11 1.72 -10.72
C ALA A 67 8.33 2.72 -11.58
N PHE A 68 8.59 4.02 -11.40
CA PHE A 68 7.91 5.08 -12.14
C PHE A 68 8.73 5.65 -13.32
N ARG A 69 9.94 5.12 -13.55
CA ARG A 69 10.88 5.57 -14.57
C ARG A 69 11.12 7.09 -14.54
N THR A 70 11.24 7.64 -13.33
CA THR A 70 11.47 9.06 -13.11
C THR A 70 12.38 9.28 -11.91
N ARG A 71 13.05 10.42 -11.85
CA ARG A 71 13.89 10.77 -10.70
C ARG A 71 13.02 11.39 -9.61
N PHE A 72 13.08 10.84 -8.41
CA PHE A 72 12.48 11.42 -7.20
C PHE A 72 13.58 11.85 -6.22
N GLY A 73 13.35 12.93 -5.49
CA GLY A 73 14.31 13.54 -4.56
C GLY A 73 14.51 15.03 -4.85
N GLY A 74 15.17 15.74 -3.93
CA GLY A 74 15.67 17.09 -4.19
C GLY A 74 16.91 17.06 -5.10
N GLU A 75 17.22 18.20 -5.72
CA GLU A 75 18.52 18.43 -6.36
C GLU A 75 19.69 18.25 -5.39
#